data_AF-A0A5C6DSD9-F1
#
_entry.id   AF-A0A5C6DSD9-F1
#
_cell.length_a   1.000
_cell.length_b   1.000
_cell.length_c   1.000
_cell.angle_alpha   90.00
_cell.angle_beta   90.00
_cell.angle_gamma   90.00
#
_symmetry.space_group_name_H-M   'P 1'
#
loop_
_entity.id
_entity.type
_entity.pdbx_description
1 polymer ?
#
loop_
_entity_poly.entity_id
_entity_poly.type
_entity_poly.pdbx_seq_one_letter_code
_entity_poly.pdbx_strand_id
1 'polypeptide(L)'
;MFRVLLFSAIVALSPALAPAVSAADEVVRYQLTEWKAKHIHDEKKADTIAKTLKKLGCELKREEHSGHIDVKYRCPKWHELKLDTHDEAHKWETWLKEYGFKTEHQH
;
A
#
# COMPACT_ATOMS: atom_id res chain seq x y z
N MET A 1 16.30 36.89 59.50
CA MET A 1 15.56 35.60 59.59
C MET A 1 14.83 35.41 58.26
N PHE A 2 14.96 34.21 57.67
CA PHE A 2 14.27 33.65 56.48
C PHE A 2 14.49 34.35 55.11
N ARG A 3 15.52 33.98 54.34
CA ARG A 3 15.59 32.89 53.33
C ARG A 3 14.49 32.98 52.25
N VAL A 4 14.80 33.68 51.16
CA VAL A 4 14.13 33.56 49.86
C VAL A 4 14.65 32.29 49.19
N LEU A 5 13.79 31.29 49.01
CA LEU A 5 14.08 30.08 48.24
C LEU A 5 13.68 30.33 46.78
N LEU A 6 14.68 30.59 45.94
CA LEU A 6 14.57 30.59 44.48
C LEU A 6 14.49 29.14 43.98
N PHE A 7 13.29 28.70 43.60
CA PHE A 7 13.12 27.49 42.79
C PHE A 7 13.49 27.81 41.34
N SER A 8 14.73 27.51 40.94
CA SER A 8 15.10 27.44 39.53
C SER A 8 14.72 26.06 39.00
N ALA A 9 13.57 25.96 38.34
CA ALA A 9 13.20 24.78 37.56
C ALA A 9 13.94 24.84 36.21
N ILE A 10 15.07 24.14 36.11
CA ILE A 10 15.75 23.89 34.83
C ILE A 10 14.93 22.82 34.11
N VAL A 11 14.09 23.23 33.16
CA VAL A 11 13.46 22.31 32.21
C VAL A 11 14.57 21.85 31.26
N ALA A 12 15.10 20.66 31.51
CA ALA A 12 16.00 19.99 30.58
C ALA A 12 15.21 19.63 29.32
N LEU A 13 15.40 20.42 28.25
CA LEU A 13 14.88 20.12 26.93
C LEU A 13 15.75 19.01 26.32
N SER A 14 15.38 17.75 26.59
CA SER A 14 15.98 16.60 25.92
C SER A 14 15.64 16.67 24.42
N PRO A 15 16.62 16.62 23.51
CA PRO A 15 16.32 16.43 22.10
C PRO A 15 15.84 14.99 21.92
N ALA A 16 14.54 14.83 21.63
CA ALA A 16 14.02 13.55 21.16
C ALA A 16 14.68 13.27 19.79
N LEU A 17 15.68 12.40 19.78
CA LEU A 17 16.18 11.75 18.57
C LEU A 17 15.03 10.88 18.03
N ALA A 18 14.23 11.43 17.12
CA ALA A 18 13.35 10.63 16.30
C ALA A 18 14.24 9.66 15.49
N PRO A 19 13.93 8.35 15.46
CA PRO A 19 14.67 7.44 14.61
C PRO A 19 14.49 7.90 13.16
N ALA A 20 15.61 8.19 12.49
CA ALA A 20 15.62 8.32 11.04
C ALA A 20 15.26 6.94 10.49
N VAL A 21 13.99 6.77 10.11
CA VAL A 21 13.58 5.64 9.27
C VAL A 21 14.40 5.80 8.01
N SER A 22 15.40 4.95 7.83
CA SER A 22 16.14 4.89 6.58
C SER A 22 15.11 4.61 5.51
N ALA A 23 14.86 5.58 4.64
CA ALA A 23 14.08 5.41 3.43
C ALA A 23 14.90 4.54 2.48
N ALA A 24 14.94 3.24 2.78
CA ALA A 24 15.30 2.25 1.80
C ALA A 24 14.26 2.37 0.67
N ASP A 25 14.71 2.31 -0.58
CA ASP A 25 13.81 2.31 -1.72
C ASP A 25 13.03 1.00 -1.70
N GLU A 26 11.82 1.00 -1.16
CA GLU A 26 11.00 -0.21 -1.06
C GLU A 26 10.28 -0.44 -2.39
N VAL A 27 10.66 -1.50 -3.10
CA VAL A 27 10.11 -1.80 -4.43
C VAL A 27 9.37 -3.13 -4.41
N VAL A 28 8.08 -3.09 -4.77
CA VAL A 28 7.27 -4.29 -5.00
C VAL A 28 7.09 -4.49 -6.49
N ARG A 29 7.69 -5.54 -7.04
CA ARG A 29 7.47 -5.96 -8.42
C ARG A 29 6.29 -6.92 -8.47
N TYR A 30 5.47 -6.85 -9.51
CA TYR A 30 4.29 -7.70 -9.66
C TYR A 30 4.01 -8.09 -11.12
N GLN A 31 3.44 -9.28 -11.29
CA GLN A 31 3.01 -9.83 -12.58
C GLN A 31 1.84 -10.80 -12.39
N LEU A 32 0.92 -10.80 -13.36
CA LEU A 32 -0.14 -11.80 -13.49
C LEU A 32 -0.40 -12.08 -14.96
N THR A 33 0.17 -13.17 -15.50
CA THR A 33 0.03 -13.50 -16.93
C THR A 33 -1.37 -13.98 -17.30
N GLU A 34 -1.97 -14.76 -16.41
CA GLU A 34 -3.29 -15.37 -16.61
C GLU A 34 -4.40 -14.40 -16.21
N TRP A 35 -5.51 -14.45 -16.96
CA TRP A 35 -6.71 -13.70 -16.58
C TRP A 35 -7.29 -14.24 -15.27
N LYS A 36 -7.57 -13.33 -14.34
CA LYS A 36 -8.40 -13.60 -13.15
C LYS A 36 -9.67 -12.77 -13.18
N ALA A 37 -10.69 -13.21 -12.45
CA ALA A 37 -11.95 -12.52 -12.29
C ALA A 37 -12.28 -12.34 -10.80
N LYS A 38 -12.85 -11.19 -10.44
CA LYS A 38 -13.52 -10.99 -9.16
C LYS A 38 -14.98 -10.65 -9.41
N HIS A 39 -15.85 -11.51 -8.90
CA HIS A 39 -17.31 -11.32 -8.89
C HIS A 39 -17.68 -10.46 -7.68
N ILE A 40 -18.28 -9.29 -7.90
CA ILE A 40 -18.50 -8.28 -6.87
C ILE A 40 -19.92 -7.75 -6.99
N HIS A 41 -20.68 -7.80 -5.89
CA HIS A 41 -22.07 -7.28 -5.87
C HIS A 41 -22.15 -5.78 -5.52
N ASP A 42 -21.10 -5.24 -4.90
CA ASP A 42 -21.01 -3.82 -4.57
C ASP A 42 -20.32 -3.05 -5.70
N GLU A 43 -21.06 -2.17 -6.36
CA GLU A 43 -20.58 -1.36 -7.49
C GLU A 43 -19.42 -0.45 -7.11
N LYS A 44 -19.48 0.21 -5.95
CA LYS A 44 -18.41 1.12 -5.50
C LYS A 44 -17.12 0.36 -5.24
N LYS A 45 -17.23 -0.85 -4.69
CA LYS A 45 -16.08 -1.74 -4.48
C LYS A 45 -15.50 -2.22 -5.81
N ALA A 46 -16.36 -2.64 -6.75
CA ALA A 46 -15.92 -3.05 -8.09
C ALA A 46 -15.17 -1.92 -8.81
N ASP A 47 -15.70 -0.70 -8.75
CA ASP A 47 -15.09 0.48 -9.34
C ASP A 47 -13.76 0.85 -8.67
N THR A 48 -13.66 0.73 -7.35
CA THR A 48 -12.42 0.98 -6.61
C THR A 48 -11.35 0.00 -7.04
N ILE A 49 -11.68 -1.30 -7.11
CA ILE A 49 -10.75 -2.35 -7.54
C ILE A 49 -10.30 -2.13 -8.99
N ALA A 50 -11.25 -1.88 -9.91
CA ALA A 50 -10.93 -1.62 -11.30
C ALA A 50 -10.03 -0.38 -11.47
N LYS A 51 -10.30 0.70 -10.73
CA LYS A 51 -9.44 1.90 -10.74
C LYS A 51 -8.05 1.61 -10.20
N THR A 52 -7.92 0.85 -9.11
CA THR A 52 -6.63 0.45 -8.56
C THR A 52 -5.83 -0.38 -9.56
N LEU A 53 -6.43 -1.43 -10.13
CA LEU A 53 -5.77 -2.28 -11.14
C LEU A 53 -5.37 -1.48 -12.39
N LYS A 54 -6.20 -0.52 -12.82
CA LYS A 54 -5.86 0.37 -13.94
C LYS A 54 -4.65 1.25 -13.62
N LYS A 55 -4.57 1.80 -12.41
CA LYS A 55 -3.41 2.59 -11.95
C LYS A 55 -2.14 1.76 -11.86
N LEU A 56 -2.26 0.48 -11.51
CA LEU A 56 -1.18 -0.52 -11.54
C LEU A 56 -0.82 -0.97 -12.98
N GLY A 57 -1.39 -0.34 -14.02
CA GLY A 57 -1.07 -0.66 -15.41
C GLY A 57 -1.60 -2.02 -15.89
N CYS A 58 -2.53 -2.64 -15.16
CA CYS A 58 -3.11 -3.91 -15.53
C CYS A 58 -4.11 -3.75 -16.70
N GLU A 59 -4.22 -4.79 -17.51
CA GLU A 59 -5.30 -4.94 -18.47
C GLU A 59 -6.60 -5.28 -17.74
N LEU A 60 -7.71 -4.67 -18.16
CA LEU A 60 -9.00 -4.80 -17.49
C LEU A 60 -10.15 -5.04 -18.45
N LYS A 61 -11.09 -5.87 -18.01
CA LYS A 61 -12.43 -6.00 -18.59
C LYS A 61 -13.45 -5.96 -17.45
N ARG A 62 -14.47 -5.12 -17.58
CA ARG A 62 -15.59 -5.02 -16.64
C ARG A 62 -16.84 -5.51 -17.37
N GLU A 63 -17.51 -6.50 -16.80
CA GLU A 63 -18.78 -7.02 -17.30
C GLU A 63 -19.80 -6.91 -16.16
N GLU A 64 -21.02 -6.52 -16.48
CA GLU A 64 -22.09 -6.39 -15.49
C GLU A 64 -23.27 -7.23 -15.95
N HIS A 65 -23.68 -8.18 -15.11
CA HIS A 65 -24.76 -9.11 -15.41
C HIS A 65 -25.37 -9.65 -14.12
N SER A 66 -26.65 -10.01 -14.17
CA SER A 66 -27.33 -10.70 -13.05
C SER A 66 -27.12 -10.03 -11.68
N GLY A 67 -27.13 -8.71 -11.62
CA GLY A 67 -26.99 -7.93 -10.38
C GLY A 67 -25.58 -7.89 -9.78
N HIS A 68 -24.53 -8.29 -10.52
CA HIS A 68 -23.15 -8.20 -10.07
C HIS A 68 -22.20 -7.76 -11.19
N ILE A 69 -21.01 -7.33 -10.77
CA ILE A 69 -19.95 -6.85 -11.65
C ILE A 69 -18.77 -7.80 -11.56
N ASP A 70 -18.33 -8.23 -12.74
CA ASP A 70 -17.12 -9.03 -12.94
C ASP A 70 -15.99 -8.12 -13.36
N VAL A 71 -15.00 -7.99 -12.48
CA VAL A 71 -13.74 -7.33 -12.81
C VAL A 71 -12.74 -8.40 -13.21
N LYS A 72 -12.48 -8.53 -14.51
CA LYS A 72 -11.45 -9.40 -15.07
C LYS A 72 -10.17 -8.63 -15.30
N TYR A 73 -9.04 -9.18 -14.87
CA TYR A 73 -7.75 -8.49 -14.90
C TYR A 73 -6.59 -9.45 -15.18
N ARG A 74 -5.54 -8.90 -15.79
CA ARG A 74 -4.20 -9.49 -15.86
C ARG A 74 -3.15 -8.39 -16.00
N CYS A 75 -1.91 -8.71 -15.71
CA CYS A 75 -0.75 -7.85 -15.90
C CYS A 75 0.41 -8.68 -16.47
N PRO A 76 0.48 -8.88 -17.80
CA PRO A 76 1.39 -9.86 -18.40
C PRO A 76 2.86 -9.50 -18.28
N LYS A 77 3.18 -8.21 -18.18
CA LYS A 77 4.54 -7.72 -17.96
C LYS A 77 4.81 -7.58 -16.48
N TRP A 78 6.08 -7.59 -16.09
CA TRP A 78 6.46 -7.15 -14.76
C TRP A 78 6.28 -5.65 -14.65
N HIS A 79 5.62 -5.22 -13.58
CA HIS A 79 5.50 -3.83 -13.18
C HIS A 79 6.15 -3.65 -11.81
N GLU A 80 6.49 -2.41 -11.48
CA GLU A 80 7.15 -2.06 -10.23
C GLU A 80 6.37 -0.95 -9.54
N LEU A 81 6.21 -1.08 -8.23
CA LEU A 81 5.63 -0.08 -7.37
C LEU A 81 6.69 0.34 -6.36
N LYS A 82 7.16 1.58 -6.49
CA LYS A 82 8.10 2.21 -5.56
C LYS A 82 7.31 2.84 -4.42
N LEU A 83 7.74 2.58 -3.19
CA LEU A 83 7.03 2.92 -1.97
C LEU A 83 8.01 3.53 -0.97
N ASP A 84 7.49 4.41 -0.12
CA ASP A 84 8.32 5.18 0.81
C ASP A 84 8.65 4.40 2.09
N THR A 85 7.86 3.36 2.40
CA THR A 85 7.99 2.61 3.65
C THR A 85 7.80 1.12 3.46
N HIS A 86 8.51 0.36 4.29
CA HIS A 86 8.45 -1.09 4.34
C HIS A 86 7.04 -1.62 4.65
N ASP A 87 6.34 -0.96 5.58
CA ASP A 87 4.96 -1.31 5.93
C ASP A 87 4.00 -1.14 4.76
N GLU A 88 4.20 -0.12 3.92
CA GLU A 88 3.40 0.10 2.73
C GLU A 88 3.69 -0.97 1.68
N ALA A 89 4.96 -1.34 1.50
CA ALA A 89 5.36 -2.42 0.61
C ALA A 89 4.73 -3.75 1.00
N HIS A 90 4.73 -4.10 2.29
CA HIS A 90 4.06 -5.31 2.76
C HIS A 90 2.55 -5.30 2.55
N LYS A 91 1.88 -4.15 2.71
CA LYS A 91 0.43 -4.03 2.43
C LYS A 91 0.14 -4.27 0.96
N TRP A 92 0.91 -3.66 0.06
CA TRP A 92 0.75 -3.85 -1.38
C TRP A 92 1.06 -5.28 -1.80
N GLU A 93 2.15 -5.85 -1.30
CA GLU A 93 2.52 -7.23 -1.59
C GLU A 93 1.42 -8.20 -1.16
N THR A 94 0.86 -8.02 0.03
CA THR A 94 -0.23 -8.84 0.56
C THR A 94 -1.48 -8.73 -0.32
N TRP A 95 -1.89 -7.50 -0.65
CA TRP A 95 -3.05 -7.26 -1.51
C TRP A 95 -2.85 -7.88 -2.90
N LEU A 96 -1.67 -7.70 -3.51
CA LEU A 96 -1.36 -8.27 -4.81
C LEU A 96 -1.42 -9.81 -4.78
N LYS A 97 -0.88 -10.45 -3.73
CA LYS A 97 -0.98 -11.91 -3.53
C LYS A 97 -2.42 -12.39 -3.37
N GLU A 98 -3.26 -11.67 -2.64
CA GLU A 98 -4.70 -11.98 -2.51
C GLU A 98 -5.44 -11.93 -3.85
N TYR A 99 -5.00 -11.04 -4.75
CA TYR A 99 -5.50 -10.94 -6.11
C TYR A 99 -4.77 -11.89 -7.07
N GLY A 100 -3.87 -12.72 -6.55
CA GLY A 100 -3.23 -13.80 -7.28
C GLY A 100 -2.05 -13.41 -8.14
N PHE A 101 -1.51 -12.21 -7.96
CA PHE A 101 -0.27 -11.81 -8.61
C PHE A 101 0.90 -12.60 -8.04
N LYS A 102 1.90 -12.82 -8.89
CA LYS A 102 3.27 -13.10 -8.44
C LYS A 102 3.89 -11.78 -8.01
N THR A 103 4.61 -11.78 -6.91
CA THR A 103 5.24 -10.58 -6.35
C THR A 103 6.69 -10.85 -5.96
N GLU A 104 7.52 -9.81 -6.04
CA GLU A 104 8.88 -9.79 -5.51
C GLU A 104 9.07 -8.47 -4.75
N HIS A 105 9.59 -8.54 -3.53
CA HIS A 105 9.86 -7.37 -2.69
C HIS A 105 11.37 -7.15 -2.56
N GLN A 106 11.83 -5.95 -2.92
CA GLN A 106 13.22 -5.50 -2.84
C GLN A 106 13.34 -4.38 -1.81
N HIS A 107 14.42 -4.43 -1.00
CA HIS A 107 14.80 -3.47 0.04
C HIS A 107 16.08 -2.73 -0.34
#